data_AF-A0A357M8A6-F1
#
_entry.id   AF-A0A357M8A6-F1
#
_cell.length_a   1.000
_cell.length_b   1.000
_cell.length_c   1.000
_cell.angle_alpha   90.00
_cell.angle_beta   90.00
_cell.angle_gamma   90.00
#
_symmetry.space_group_name_H-M   'P 1'
#
loop_
_entity.id
_entity.type
_entity.pdbx_description
1 polymer ?
#
loop_
_entity_poly.entity_id
_entity_poly.type
_entity_poly.pdbx_seq_one_letter_code
_entity_poly.pdbx_strand_id
1 'polypeptide(L)'
;KSHHNVGGLPEDMKFSLIEPLNTLFKDEVRKLGEELGMPRAIVWRQPFPGPGLAIRVLGEVTEDKLTIVRDSDYILQEEIAKAGLDREIWQYFTALPNMKSVGVMGDARTYSYTV
;
A
#
# COMPACT_ATOMS: atom_id res chain seq x y z
N LYS A 1 -11.83 -11.82 18.39
CA LYS A 1 -10.86 -11.82 17.28
C LYS A 1 -9.77 -10.82 17.66
N SER A 2 -8.62 -11.31 18.11
CA SER A 2 -7.49 -10.47 18.55
C SER A 2 -7.05 -9.58 17.39
N HIS A 3 -7.11 -8.26 17.58
CA HIS A 3 -6.49 -7.33 16.65
C HIS A 3 -4.98 -7.61 16.69
N HIS A 4 -4.45 -8.10 15.56
CA HIS A 4 -3.07 -8.54 15.38
C HIS A 4 -2.09 -7.36 15.35
N ASN A 5 -1.95 -6.63 16.46
CA ASN A 5 -0.92 -5.60 16.62
C ASN A 5 0.22 -6.03 17.58
N VAL A 6 0.07 -7.12 18.32
CA VAL A 6 1.02 -7.55 19.36
C VAL A 6 2.01 -8.63 18.87
N GLY A 7 1.88 -9.13 17.64
CA GLY A 7 2.66 -10.26 17.10
C GLY A 7 4.14 -10.02 16.81
N GLY A 8 4.75 -8.95 17.35
CA GLY A 8 6.14 -8.59 17.04
C GLY A 8 6.79 -7.60 17.98
N LEU A 9 6.25 -7.44 19.20
CA LEU A 9 6.91 -6.59 20.20
C LEU A 9 8.08 -7.36 20.83
N PRO A 10 9.25 -6.73 21.03
CA PRO A 10 10.36 -7.33 21.75
C PRO A 10 9.95 -7.73 23.18
N GLU A 11 10.45 -8.87 23.65
CA GLU A 11 10.20 -9.35 25.01
C GLU A 11 10.80 -8.42 26.08
N ASP A 12 11.83 -7.64 25.73
CA ASP A 12 12.58 -6.73 26.59
C ASP A 12 12.15 -5.25 26.46
N MET A 13 10.86 -5.02 26.19
CA MET A 13 10.33 -3.67 26.03
C MET A 13 10.45 -2.84 27.33
N LYS A 14 11.18 -1.72 27.25
CA LYS A 14 11.40 -0.79 28.39
C LYS A 14 10.27 0.23 28.61
N PHE A 15 9.28 0.26 27.72
CA PHE A 15 8.17 1.20 27.74
C PHE A 15 6.84 0.46 27.96
N SER A 16 5.86 1.14 28.55
CA SER A 16 4.50 0.62 28.66
C SER A 16 3.76 0.79 27.33
N LEU A 17 3.13 -0.29 26.84
CA LEU A 17 2.27 -0.24 25.68
C LEU A 17 0.87 0.24 26.08
N ILE A 18 0.39 1.31 25.45
CA ILE A 18 -0.99 1.79 25.58
C ILE A 18 -1.63 1.73 24.20
N GLU A 19 -2.73 0.98 24.06
CA GLU A 19 -3.45 0.79 22.79
C GLU A 19 -4.84 1.45 22.86
N PRO A 20 -4.95 2.78 22.68
CA PRO A 20 -6.20 3.52 22.91
C PRO A 20 -7.35 3.14 21.96
N LEU A 21 -7.04 2.43 20.87
CA LEU A 21 -8.01 2.01 19.86
C LEU A 21 -8.37 0.52 19.96
N ASN A 22 -7.89 -0.21 20.98
CA ASN A 22 -8.04 -1.68 21.06
C ASN A 22 -9.49 -2.16 21.28
N THR A 23 -10.38 -1.29 21.76
CA THR A 23 -11.80 -1.56 21.94
C THR A 23 -12.66 -1.18 20.73
N LEU A 24 -12.08 -0.53 19.72
CA LEU A 24 -12.80 -0.02 18.56
C LEU A 24 -12.63 -0.96 17.35
N PHE A 25 -13.71 -1.16 16.60
CA PHE A 25 -13.69 -1.78 15.29
C PHE A 25 -13.22 -0.79 14.21
N LYS A 26 -12.87 -1.31 13.03
CA LYS A 26 -12.26 -0.50 11.95
C LYS A 26 -13.18 0.63 11.46
N ASP A 27 -14.49 0.42 11.43
CA ASP A 27 -15.48 1.44 11.08
C ASP A 27 -15.62 2.50 12.17
N GLU A 28 -15.53 2.12 13.45
CA GLU A 28 -15.51 3.05 14.58
C GLU A 28 -14.24 3.91 14.60
N VAL A 29 -13.08 3.32 14.34
CA VAL A 29 -11.81 4.06 14.19
C VAL A 29 -11.90 5.08 13.06
N ARG A 30 -12.61 4.76 11.97
CA ARG A 30 -12.80 5.69 10.85
C ARG A 30 -13.69 6.88 11.23
N LYS A 31 -14.85 6.61 11.85
CA LYS A 31 -15.75 7.66 12.37
C LYS A 31 -15.01 8.58 13.35
N LEU A 32 -14.23 8.00 14.27
CA LEU A 32 -13.39 8.77 15.19
C LEU A 32 -12.40 9.68 14.45
N GLY A 33 -11.74 9.17 13.40
CA GLY A 33 -10.84 9.97 12.58
C GLY A 33 -11.52 11.17 11.90
N GLU A 34 -12.76 11.00 11.42
CA GLU A 34 -13.54 12.09 10.82
C GLU A 34 -13.95 13.14 11.86
N GLU A 35 -14.41 12.73 13.04
CA GLU A 35 -14.77 13.63 14.15
C GLU A 35 -13.56 14.42 14.67
N LEU A 36 -12.36 13.84 14.62
CA LEU A 36 -11.10 14.52 14.93
C LEU A 36 -10.61 15.45 13.81
N GLY A 37 -11.36 15.59 12.71
CA GLY A 37 -11.01 16.46 11.58
C GLY A 37 -9.89 15.94 10.70
N MET A 38 -9.60 14.63 10.72
CA MET A 38 -8.58 14.06 9.84
C MET A 38 -9.01 14.12 8.37
N PRO A 39 -8.06 14.32 7.43
CA PRO A 39 -8.38 14.27 6.00
C PRO A 39 -9.03 12.94 5.62
N ARG A 40 -10.16 13.01 4.91
CA ARG A 40 -10.92 11.84 4.43
C ARG A 40 -10.03 10.84 3.67
N ALA A 41 -9.12 11.35 2.84
CA ALA A 41 -8.16 10.54 2.09
C ALA A 41 -7.24 9.68 2.97
N ILE A 42 -6.98 10.09 4.22
CA ILE A 42 -6.17 9.31 5.18
C ILE A 42 -7.05 8.29 5.90
N VAL A 43 -8.22 8.71 6.39
CA VAL A 43 -9.16 7.86 7.13
C VAL A 43 -9.61 6.64 6.30
N TRP A 44 -9.88 6.88 5.03
CA TRP A 44 -10.43 5.88 4.12
C TRP A 44 -9.41 5.21 3.21
N ARG A 45 -8.12 5.52 3.39
CA ARG A 45 -7.04 4.89 2.63
C ARG A 45 -7.11 3.36 2.77
N GLN A 46 -6.89 2.68 1.66
CA GLN A 46 -6.71 1.22 1.65
C GLN A 46 -5.59 0.79 2.61
N PRO A 47 -5.64 -0.44 3.16
CA PRO A 47 -4.54 -0.95 3.97
C PRO A 47 -3.27 -1.06 3.13
N PHE A 48 -2.14 -0.71 3.75
CA PHE A 48 -0.81 -0.82 3.15
C PHE A 48 0.04 -1.75 4.02
N PRO A 49 0.71 -2.76 3.43
CA PRO A 49 1.44 -3.78 4.19
C PRO A 49 2.66 -3.18 4.91
N GLY A 50 3.04 -3.73 6.06
CA GLY A 50 4.21 -3.28 6.83
C GLY A 50 5.53 -3.25 6.05
N PRO A 51 5.88 -4.32 5.30
CA PRO A 51 7.03 -4.32 4.39
C PRO A 51 6.90 -3.39 3.17
N GLY A 52 5.73 -2.79 2.95
CA GLY A 52 5.47 -1.84 1.87
C GLY A 52 5.70 -2.38 0.46
N LEU A 53 6.43 -1.61 -0.35
CA LEU A 53 6.73 -1.97 -1.74
C LEU A 53 7.65 -3.18 -1.87
N ALA A 54 8.37 -3.57 -0.81
CA ALA A 54 9.31 -4.68 -0.86
C ALA A 54 8.62 -6.01 -1.22
N ILE A 55 7.37 -6.21 -0.79
CA ILE A 55 6.58 -7.41 -1.16
C ILE A 55 5.86 -7.27 -2.50
N ARG A 56 5.91 -6.09 -3.12
CA ARG A 56 5.36 -5.82 -4.46
C ARG A 56 6.42 -5.92 -5.55
N VAL A 57 7.70 -6.01 -5.19
CA VAL A 57 8.80 -6.27 -6.13
C VAL A 57 9.21 -7.73 -5.98
N LEU A 58 9.00 -8.54 -7.03
CA LEU A 58 9.45 -9.92 -7.01
C LEU A 58 10.97 -10.01 -7.24
N GLY A 59 11.63 -10.87 -6.48
CA GLY A 59 13.08 -11.02 -6.51
C GLY A 59 13.82 -9.91 -5.76
N GLU A 60 15.02 -9.56 -6.22
CA GLU A 60 15.83 -8.52 -5.60
C GLU A 60 15.16 -7.15 -5.68
N VAL A 61 15.09 -6.46 -4.53
CA VAL A 61 14.57 -5.10 -4.38
C VAL A 61 15.70 -4.11 -4.65
N THR A 62 15.62 -3.40 -5.76
CA THR A 62 16.58 -2.34 -6.16
C THR A 62 15.88 -0.99 -6.27
N GLU A 63 16.63 0.11 -6.17
CA GLU A 63 16.03 1.46 -6.26
C GLU A 63 15.31 1.71 -7.60
N ASP A 64 15.87 1.21 -8.70
CA ASP A 64 15.25 1.32 -10.02
C ASP A 64 13.88 0.62 -10.06
N LYS A 65 13.80 -0.60 -9.50
CA LYS A 65 12.54 -1.36 -9.42
C LYS A 65 11.54 -0.71 -8.48
N LEU A 66 12.00 -0.14 -7.36
CA LEU A 66 11.16 0.60 -6.43
C LEU A 66 10.59 1.86 -7.09
N THR A 67 11.38 2.56 -7.91
CA THR A 67 10.92 3.72 -8.68
C THR A 67 9.82 3.35 -9.65
N ILE A 68 10.00 2.28 -10.43
CA ILE A 68 8.98 1.76 -11.36
C ILE A 68 7.66 1.46 -10.64
N VAL A 69 7.71 0.69 -9.54
CA VAL A 69 6.49 0.33 -8.80
C VAL A 69 5.86 1.56 -8.16
N ARG A 70 6.65 2.50 -7.63
CA ARG A 70 6.13 3.72 -7.00
C ARG A 70 5.37 4.59 -7.99
N ASP A 71 5.95 4.80 -9.18
CA ASP A 71 5.33 5.61 -10.23
C ASP A 71 4.07 4.94 -10.78
N SER A 72 4.13 3.63 -11.03
CA SER A 72 2.98 2.88 -11.52
C SER A 72 1.85 2.79 -10.51
N ASP A 73 2.16 2.61 -9.21
CA ASP A 73 1.16 2.56 -8.13
C ASP A 73 0.51 3.93 -7.94
N TYR A 74 1.28 5.01 -8.08
CA TYR A 74 0.75 6.38 -8.05
C TYR A 74 -0.26 6.63 -9.17
N ILE A 75 0.08 6.27 -10.41
CA ILE A 75 -0.83 6.39 -11.55
C ILE A 75 -2.11 5.57 -11.32
N LEU A 76 -1.98 4.31 -10.91
CA LEU A 76 -3.14 3.46 -10.62
C LEU A 76 -4.04 4.08 -9.55
N GLN A 77 -3.47 4.57 -8.44
CA GLN A 77 -4.24 5.21 -7.38
C GLN A 77 -4.97 6.47 -7.87
N GLU A 78 -4.31 7.28 -8.70
CA GLU A 78 -4.90 8.50 -9.26
C GLU A 78 -6.08 8.17 -10.19
N GLU A 79 -5.93 7.17 -11.06
CA GLU A 79 -6.99 6.74 -11.98
C GLU A 79 -8.17 6.09 -11.26
N ILE A 80 -7.92 5.27 -10.23
CA ILE A 80 -8.99 4.72 -9.37
C ILE A 80 -9.77 5.83 -8.66
N ALA A 81 -9.07 6.85 -8.15
CA ALA A 81 -9.71 8.01 -7.52
C ALA A 81 -10.54 8.83 -8.52
N LYS A 82 -10.01 9.11 -9.72
CA LYS A 82 -10.74 9.79 -10.80
C LYS A 82 -11.99 9.03 -11.23
N ALA A 83 -11.93 7.70 -11.24
CA ALA A 83 -13.05 6.83 -11.55
C ALA A 83 -14.09 6.71 -10.41
N GLY A 84 -13.79 7.23 -9.21
CA GLY A 84 -14.67 7.12 -8.04
C GLY A 84 -14.75 5.72 -7.43
N LEU A 85 -13.76 4.84 -7.71
CA LEU A 85 -13.77 3.43 -7.33
C LEU A 85 -13.04 3.14 -6.00
N ASP A 86 -12.46 4.16 -5.36
CA ASP A 86 -11.65 4.05 -4.14
C ASP A 86 -12.40 3.45 -2.94
N ARG A 87 -13.74 3.46 -3.01
CA ARG A 87 -14.66 2.93 -1.99
C ARG A 87 -15.16 1.52 -2.28
N GLU A 88 -15.11 1.11 -3.54
CA GLU A 88 -15.68 -0.15 -4.01
C GLU A 88 -14.64 -1.28 -3.99
N ILE A 89 -13.38 -0.93 -4.28
CA ILE A 89 -12.29 -1.89 -4.34
C ILE A 89 -11.63 -1.99 -2.96
N TRP A 90 -11.50 -3.22 -2.44
CA TRP A 90 -10.88 -3.47 -1.14
C TRP A 90 -9.41 -3.02 -1.08
N GLN A 91 -8.61 -3.43 -2.07
CA GLN A 91 -7.21 -3.03 -2.27
C GLN A 91 -6.89 -3.03 -3.77
N TYR A 92 -6.09 -2.06 -4.20
CA TYR A 92 -5.60 -1.90 -5.57
C TYR A 92 -4.15 -1.46 -5.52
N PHE A 93 -3.29 -2.16 -6.24
CA PHE A 93 -1.85 -1.90 -6.26
C PHE A 93 -1.20 -2.51 -7.49
N THR A 94 0.00 -2.01 -7.80
CA THR A 94 0.85 -2.57 -8.85
C THR A 94 1.95 -3.46 -8.26
N ALA A 95 2.38 -4.47 -9.01
CA ALA A 95 3.46 -5.36 -8.60
C ALA A 95 4.43 -5.58 -9.77
N LEU A 96 5.72 -5.71 -9.47
CA LEU A 96 6.76 -5.96 -10.46
C LEU A 96 7.13 -7.44 -10.46
N PRO A 97 6.62 -8.27 -11.40
CA PRO A 97 6.84 -9.71 -11.45
C PRO A 97 8.27 -10.15 -11.82
N ASN A 98 9.22 -9.21 -11.95
CA ASN A 98 10.61 -9.47 -12.33
C ASN A 98 10.79 -10.08 -13.73
N MET A 99 9.83 -9.86 -14.64
CA MET A 99 9.94 -10.24 -16.05
C MET A 99 9.95 -9.00 -16.94
N LYS A 100 10.60 -9.13 -18.10
CA LYS A 100 10.61 -8.09 -19.14
C LYS A 100 9.81 -8.57 -20.35
N SER A 101 9.10 -7.63 -20.97
CA SER A 101 8.41 -7.84 -22.23
C SER A 101 9.06 -7.03 -23.35
N VAL A 102 8.81 -7.45 -24.59
CA VAL A 102 9.26 -6.74 -25.79
C VAL A 102 8.26 -5.63 -26.11
N GLY A 103 8.75 -4.41 -26.21
CA GLY A 103 8.02 -3.26 -26.74
C GLY A 103 8.50 -2.89 -28.15
N VAL A 104 7.70 -2.09 -28.84
CA VAL A 104 8.07 -1.46 -30.11
C VAL A 104 8.16 0.05 -29.87
N MET A 105 9.31 0.64 -30.16
CA MET A 105 9.53 2.08 -30.06
C MET A 105 10.13 2.57 -31.39
N GLY A 106 9.31 3.23 -32.21
CA GLY A 106 9.64 3.46 -33.63
C GLY A 106 9.82 2.13 -34.37
N ASP A 107 10.93 1.99 -35.10
CA ASP A 107 11.29 0.76 -35.81
C ASP A 107 12.14 -0.22 -34.98
N ALA A 108 12.42 0.10 -33.71
CA ALA A 108 13.27 -0.71 -32.83
C ALA A 108 12.48 -1.51 -31.79
N ARG A 109 13.03 -2.65 -31.39
CA ARG A 109 12.54 -3.45 -30.25
C ARG A 109 13.16 -2.93 -28.96
N THR A 110 12.34 -2.75 -27.93
CA THR A 110 12.76 -2.39 -26.57
C THR A 110 12.40 -3.49 -25.58
N TYR A 111 13.08 -3.53 -24.44
CA TYR A 111 12.81 -4.51 -23.38
C TYR A 111 12.60 -3.77 -22.07
N SER A 112 11.38 -3.82 -21.55
CA SER A 112 10.99 -3.12 -20.32
C SER A 112 10.31 -4.06 -19.35
N TYR A 113 10.36 -3.73 -18.06
CA TYR A 113 9.62 -4.49 -17.07
C TYR A 113 8.11 -4.39 -17.31
N THR A 114 7.43 -5.51 -17.09
CA THR A 114 5.97 -5.53 -16.95
C THR A 114 5.60 -5.10 -15.54
N VAL A 115 4.50 -4.36 -15.37
CA VAL A 115 3.95 -3.92 -14.09
C VAL A 115 2.47 -4.28 -14.01
#